data_AF-A0A9E3VNW3-F1
#
_entry.id   AF-A0A9E3VNW3-F1
#
_cell.length_a   1.000
_cell.length_b   1.000
_cell.length_c   1.000
_cell.angle_alpha   90.00
_cell.angle_beta   90.00
_cell.angle_gamma   90.00
#
_symmetry.space_group_name_H-M   'P 1'
#
loop_
_entity.id
_entity.type
_entity.pdbx_description
1 polymer ?
#
loop_
_entity_poly.entity_id
_entity_poly.type
_entity_poly.pdbx_seq_one_letter_code
_entity_poly.pdbx_strand_id
1 'polypeptide(L)' 'MAEAELDFAEVRRAFDHAAASYDAHAVLQREVCDRLLERLDFMTLQPARVLDVGTGTGYGLAHLQTRYAQAD' A
#
# COMPACT_ATOMS: atom_id res chain seq x y z
N MET A 1 -17.66 26.64 -13.42
CA MET A 1 -16.53 25.84 -12.88
C MET A 1 -16.69 24.44 -13.44
N ALA A 2 -15.91 24.09 -14.46
CA ALA A 2 -15.89 22.73 -14.98
C ALA A 2 -15.06 21.88 -14.03
N GLU A 3 -15.69 20.86 -13.44
CA GLU A 3 -15.04 19.82 -12.66
C GLU A 3 -14.05 19.12 -13.58
N ALA A 4 -12.75 19.14 -13.23
CA ALA A 4 -11.73 18.51 -14.04
C ALA A 4 -12.01 17.01 -14.06
N GLU A 5 -12.53 16.52 -15.17
CA GLU A 5 -12.77 15.10 -15.41
C GLU A 5 -11.40 14.40 -15.32
N LEU A 6 -11.20 13.66 -14.23
CA LEU A 6 -9.94 12.97 -13.98
C LEU A 6 -9.78 11.89 -15.05
N ASP A 7 -8.78 12.05 -15.93
CA ASP A 7 -8.42 11.00 -16.87
C ASP A 7 -7.78 9.84 -16.10
N PHE A 8 -8.60 8.83 -15.80
CA PHE A 8 -8.18 7.65 -15.06
C PHE A 8 -7.06 6.85 -15.76
N ALA A 9 -6.93 6.95 -17.10
CA ALA A 9 -5.85 6.32 -17.83
C ALA A 9 -4.53 7.08 -17.65
N GLU A 10 -4.59 8.41 -17.60
CA GLU A 10 -3.43 9.26 -17.32
C GLU A 10 -3.00 9.15 -15.86
N VAL A 11 -3.95 9.09 -14.92
CA VAL A 11 -3.67 8.81 -13.50
C VAL A 11 -2.97 7.45 -13.36
N ARG A 12 -3.47 6.41 -14.03
CA ARG A 12 -2.85 5.07 -14.00
C ARG A 12 -1.44 5.09 -14.59
N ARG A 13 -1.25 5.75 -15.75
CA ARG A 13 0.07 5.91 -16.36
C ARG A 13 1.03 6.70 -15.48
N ALA A 14 0.56 7.71 -14.74
CA ALA A 14 1.39 8.45 -13.81
C ALA A 14 1.85 7.56 -12.63
N PHE A 15 0.95 6.72 -12.10
CA PHE A 15 1.31 5.72 -11.08
C PHE A 15 2.29 4.66 -11.62
N ASP A 16 2.04 4.13 -12.81
CA ASP A 16 2.88 3.10 -13.44
C ASP A 16 4.25 3.66 -13.87
N HIS A 17 4.28 4.85 -14.46
CA HIS A 17 5.52 5.49 -14.94
C HIS A 17 6.40 5.94 -13.78
N ALA A 18 5.78 6.44 -12.72
CA ALA A 18 6.53 6.83 -11.55
C ALA A 18 7.07 5.61 -10.79
N ALA A 19 6.50 4.41 -10.91
CA ALA A 19 6.98 3.21 -10.19
C ALA A 19 8.49 2.97 -10.25
N ALA A 20 9.19 3.39 -11.32
CA ALA A 20 10.65 3.27 -11.45
C ALA A 20 11.47 4.43 -10.85
N SER A 21 10.89 5.62 -10.64
CA SER A 21 11.55 6.83 -10.08
C SER A 21 10.93 7.33 -8.77
N TYR A 22 9.80 6.76 -8.36
CA TYR A 22 9.06 7.06 -7.14
C TYR A 22 9.78 6.53 -5.91
N ASP A 23 10.78 5.66 -6.04
CA ASP A 23 11.54 5.20 -4.88
C ASP A 23 12.20 6.33 -4.08
N ALA A 24 12.48 7.48 -4.71
CA ALA A 24 12.96 8.69 -4.03
C ALA A 24 11.85 9.48 -3.28
N HIS A 25 10.57 9.29 -3.64
CA HIS A 25 9.40 9.97 -3.03
C HIS A 25 8.48 9.02 -2.23
N ALA A 26 8.67 7.71 -2.36
CA ALA A 26 7.98 6.64 -1.63
C ALA A 26 8.37 6.60 -0.15
N VAL A 27 9.36 7.37 0.27
CA VAL A 27 9.80 7.43 1.68
C VAL A 27 8.62 7.74 2.60
N LEU A 28 7.76 8.71 2.24
CA LEU A 28 6.60 9.04 3.06
C LEU A 28 5.57 7.90 3.09
N GLN A 29 5.31 7.26 1.96
CA GLN A 29 4.33 6.16 1.89
C GLN A 29 4.82 4.92 2.62
N ARG A 30 6.11 4.59 2.50
CA ARG A 30 6.75 3.52 3.27
C ARG A 30 6.69 3.81 4.75
N GLU A 31 7.04 5.02 5.18
CA GLU A 31 6.93 5.40 6.59
C GLU A 31 5.50 5.36 7.13
N VAL A 32 4.52 5.79 6.34
CA VAL A 32 3.11 5.65 6.72
C VAL A 32 2.73 4.17 6.81
N CYS A 33 3.17 3.33 5.87
CA CYS A 33 2.93 1.89 5.88
C CYS A 33 3.55 1.24 7.12
N ASP A 34 4.82 1.53 7.42
CA ASP A 34 5.56 1.01 8.57
C ASP A 34 4.86 1.37 9.88
N ARG A 35 4.47 2.64 10.07
CA ARG A 35 3.72 3.07 11.26
C ARG A 35 2.34 2.42 11.39
N LEU A 36 1.67 2.13 10.27
CA LEU A 36 0.40 1.40 10.29
C LEU A 36 0.61 -0.07 10.65
N LEU A 37 1.69 -0.70 10.17
CA LEU A 37 2.08 -2.07 10.51
C LEU A 37 2.48 -2.18 11.99
N GLU A 38 3.27 -1.24 12.51
CA GLU A 38 3.65 -1.17 13.93
C GLU A 38 2.42 -1.08 14.85
N ARG A 39 1.36 -0.39 14.43
CA ARG A 39 0.12 -0.33 15.21
C ARG A 39 -0.52 -1.71 15.40
N LEU A 40 -0.28 -2.64 14.48
CA LEU A 40 -0.78 -4.02 14.61
C LEU A 40 -0.07 -4.77 15.74
N ASP A 41 1.13 -4.36 16.16
CA ASP A 41 1.86 -4.98 17.28
C ASP A 41 1.12 -4.86 18.61
N PHE A 42 0.27 -3.84 18.75
CA PHE A 42 -0.59 -3.65 19.92
C PHE A 42 -1.93 -4.39 19.81
N MET A 43 -2.17 -5.10 18.71
CA MET A 43 -3.41 -5.85 18.47
C MET A 43 -3.17 -7.36 18.58
N THR A 44 -4.04 -8.06 19.30
CA THR A 44 -4.04 -9.53 19.40
C THR A 44 -4.87 -10.19 18.29
N LEU A 45 -4.81 -9.63 17.08
CA LEU A 45 -5.60 -10.11 15.95
C LEU A 45 -5.02 -11.42 15.40
N GLN A 46 -5.88 -12.41 15.15
CA GLN A 46 -5.55 -13.64 14.44
C GLN A 46 -6.55 -13.82 13.29
N PRO A 47 -6.43 -13.00 12.22
CA PRO A 47 -7.36 -13.05 11.11
C PRO A 47 -7.18 -14.35 10.32
N ALA A 48 -8.29 -14.93 9.86
CA ALA A 48 -8.25 -16.07 8.94
C ALA A 48 -7.95 -15.64 7.49
N ARG A 49 -8.08 -14.35 7.16
CA ARG A 49 -7.85 -13.80 5.82
C ARG A 49 -7.40 -12.35 5.91
N VAL A 50 -6.45 -11.97 5.06
CA VAL A 50 -5.92 -10.60 5.00
C VAL A 50 -5.98 -10.08 3.56
N LEU A 51 -6.41 -8.83 3.39
CA LEU A 51 -6.47 -8.15 2.09
C LEU A 51 -5.74 -6.81 2.18
N ASP A 52 -4.74 -6.62 1.33
CA ASP A 52 -4.11 -5.32 1.12
C ASP A 52 -4.77 -4.60 -0.06
N VAL A 53 -5.52 -3.53 0.23
CA VAL A 53 -6.26 -2.77 -0.78
C VAL A 53 -5.39 -1.63 -1.29
N GLY A 54 -5.10 -1.63 -2.59
CA GLY A 54 -4.21 -0.63 -3.19
C GLY A 54 -2.74 -0.88 -2.87
N THR A 55 -2.32 -2.16 -2.89
CA THR A 55 -0.99 -2.63 -2.46
C THR A 55 0.22 -2.00 -3.17
N GLY A 56 0.01 -1.26 -4.27
CA GLY A 56 1.09 -0.65 -5.04
C GLY A 56 2.09 -1.70 -5.51
N THR A 57 3.35 -1.56 -5.07
CA THR A 57 4.44 -2.51 -5.37
C THR A 57 4.46 -3.76 -4.48
N GLY A 58 3.52 -3.90 -3.54
CA GLY A 58 3.42 -5.07 -2.66
C GLY A 58 4.24 -4.98 -1.37
N TYR A 59 4.78 -3.80 -1.02
CA TYR A 59 5.56 -3.60 0.22
C TYR A 59 4.78 -4.03 1.46
N GLY A 60 3.60 -3.44 1.70
CA GLY A 60 2.76 -3.76 2.86
C GLY A 60 2.29 -5.21 2.88
N LEU A 61 1.95 -5.77 1.71
CA LEU A 61 1.52 -7.15 1.57
C LEU A 61 2.57 -8.16 2.07
N ALA A 62 3.86 -7.95 1.75
CA ALA A 62 4.93 -8.83 2.22
C ALA A 62 5.06 -8.84 3.76
N HIS A 63 4.88 -7.68 4.39
CA HIS A 63 4.87 -7.59 5.85
C HIS A 63 3.64 -8.27 6.47
N LEU A 64 2.46 -8.10 5.88
CA LEU A 64 1.24 -8.75 6.32
C LEU A 64 1.32 -10.28 6.20
N GLN A 65 1.89 -10.80 5.11
CA GLN A 65 2.13 -12.24 4.92
C GLN A 65 3.09 -12.80 5.97
N THR A 66 4.14 -12.05 6.32
CA THR A 66 5.09 -12.46 7.36
C THR A 66 4.43 -12.48 8.73
N ARG A 67 3.64 -11.43 9.06
CA ARG A 67 2.96 -11.31 10.35
C ARG A 67 1.85 -12.34 10.54
N TYR A 68 1.04 -12.55 9.52
CA TYR A 68 -0.13 -13.43 9.54
C TYR A 68 0.07 -14.63 8.62
N ALA A 69 1.14 -15.38 8.82
CA ALA A 69 1.52 -16.52 7.98
C ALA A 69 0.48 -17.66 7.92
N GLN A 70 -0.55 -17.62 8.77
CA GLN A 70 -1.64 -18.60 8.81
C GLN A 70 -2.95 -18.07 8.17
N ALA A 71 -2.97 -16.82 7.72
CA ALA A 71 -4.13 -16.25 7.06
C ALA A 71 -4.11 -16.59 5.55
N ASP A 72 -5.32 -16.81 5.00
CA ASP A 72 -5.56 -16.96 3.56
C ASP A 72 -5.22 -15.69 2.76
#